data_AF-A0A6A2FL35-F1
#
_entry.id   AF-A0A6A2FL35-F1
#
_cell.length_a   1.000
_cell.length_b   1.000
_cell.length_c   1.000
_cell.angle_alpha   90.00
_cell.angle_beta   90.00
_cell.angle_gamma   90.00
#
_symmetry.space_group_name_H-M   'P 1'
#
loop_
_entity.id
_entity.type
_entity.pdbx_description
1 polymer ?
#
loop_
_entity_poly.entity_id
_entity_poly.type
_entity_poly.pdbx_seq_one_letter_code
_entity_poly.pdbx_strand_id
1 'polypeptide(L)'
;MISSLDFQPLPTTVIERAKAANELYNRFETGYQVAAKKGGRARTIESINKWSEKRNYYHDLRIRAIDLIKRLAGYRTMGFETLRDYWRWRGQGDRKYETLQKEKRRTEFENKHTYSPWFYSNSFSADYGTYTCDSCQRTFHHSPSTIKLAGKVVYNCACGSCTNSIIYRDWRRNPYQ
;
A
#
# COMPACT_ATOMS: atom_id res chain seq x y z
N MET A 1 16.68 13.87 -28.18
CA MET A 1 15.69 14.53 -27.30
C MET A 1 14.33 14.40 -27.95
N ILE A 2 13.45 13.54 -27.44
CA ILE A 2 12.06 13.47 -27.91
C ILE A 2 11.30 14.53 -27.12
N SER A 3 10.89 15.58 -27.85
CA SER A 3 10.10 16.71 -27.38
C SER A 3 8.82 16.24 -26.67
N SER A 4 8.48 16.88 -25.55
CA SER A 4 7.23 16.66 -24.79
C SER A 4 5.99 17.28 -25.45
N LEU A 5 6.05 17.59 -26.73
CA LEU A 5 4.98 18.19 -27.52
C LEU A 5 4.70 17.28 -28.71
N ASP A 6 3.68 16.42 -28.54
CA ASP A 6 2.62 16.14 -29.52
C ASP A 6 1.75 14.98 -29.01
N PHE A 7 1.33 15.05 -27.73
CA PHE A 7 0.24 14.21 -27.24
C PHE A 7 -1.06 14.76 -27.80
N GLN A 8 -1.39 14.36 -29.03
CA GLN A 8 -2.74 14.52 -29.56
C GLN A 8 -3.69 13.69 -28.68
N PRO A 9 -4.72 14.30 -28.07
CA PRO A 9 -5.70 13.54 -27.31
C PRO A 9 -6.31 12.46 -28.20
N LEU A 10 -6.46 11.25 -27.65
CA LEU A 10 -7.04 10.14 -28.40
C LEU A 10 -8.43 10.54 -28.92
N PRO A 11 -8.81 10.11 -30.13
CA PRO A 11 -10.16 10.34 -30.64
C PRO A 11 -11.22 9.86 -29.64
N THR A 12 -12.32 10.59 -29.49
CA THR A 12 -13.40 10.28 -28.52
C THR A 12 -13.91 8.84 -28.66
N THR A 13 -13.97 8.32 -29.89
CA THR A 13 -14.37 6.94 -30.21
C THR A 13 -13.41 5.88 -29.63
N VAL A 14 -12.12 6.19 -29.53
CA VAL A 14 -11.10 5.32 -28.93
C VAL A 14 -11.25 5.33 -27.40
N ILE A 15 -11.55 6.49 -26.82
CA ILE A 15 -11.80 6.65 -25.38
C ILE A 15 -13.04 5.86 -24.96
N GLU A 16 -14.14 5.95 -25.72
CA GLU A 16 -15.37 5.18 -25.47
C GLU A 16 -15.15 3.67 -25.58
N ARG A 17 -14.41 3.22 -26.61
CA ARG A 17 -14.05 1.80 -26.77
C ARG A 17 -13.15 1.31 -25.62
N ALA A 18 -12.23 2.14 -25.15
CA ALA A 18 -11.38 1.81 -24.00
C ALA A 18 -12.20 1.72 -22.70
N LYS A 19 -13.17 2.62 -22.49
CA LYS A 19 -14.11 2.55 -21.36
C LYS A 19 -14.95 1.26 -21.41
N ALA A 20 -15.51 0.93 -22.57
CA ALA A 20 -16.26 -0.32 -22.76
C ALA A 20 -15.38 -1.56 -22.52
N ALA A 21 -14.12 -1.55 -22.98
CA ALA A 21 -13.17 -2.63 -22.71
C ALA A 21 -12.82 -2.75 -21.21
N ASN A 22 -12.76 -1.62 -20.49
CA ASN A 22 -12.56 -1.60 -19.04
C ASN A 22 -13.77 -2.14 -18.27
N GLU A 23 -14.99 -1.83 -18.71
CA GLU A 23 -16.21 -2.43 -18.15
C GLU A 23 -16.26 -3.94 -18.36
N LEU A 24 -15.87 -4.42 -19.54
CA LEU A 24 -15.72 -5.86 -19.82
C LEU A 24 -14.70 -6.51 -18.89
N TYR A 25 -13.53 -5.87 -18.70
CA TYR A 25 -12.53 -6.34 -17.75
C TYR A 25 -13.10 -6.48 -16.34
N ASN A 26 -13.79 -5.46 -15.82
CA ASN A 26 -14.39 -5.49 -14.48
C ASN A 26 -15.43 -6.60 -14.33
N ARG A 27 -16.26 -6.83 -15.36
CA ARG A 27 -17.22 -7.95 -15.39
C ARG A 27 -16.51 -9.29 -15.33
N PHE A 28 -15.44 -9.49 -16.10
CA PHE A 28 -14.68 -10.73 -16.10
C PHE A 28 -13.92 -10.96 -14.79
N GLU A 29 -13.34 -9.92 -14.20
CA GLU A 29 -12.68 -10.00 -12.89
C GLU A 29 -13.68 -10.38 -11.79
N THR A 30 -14.89 -9.82 -11.83
CA THR A 30 -15.97 -10.20 -10.91
C THR A 30 -16.34 -11.69 -11.07
N GLY A 31 -16.49 -12.16 -12.32
CA GLY A 31 -16.72 -13.57 -12.62
C GLY A 31 -15.60 -14.49 -12.11
N TYR A 32 -14.35 -14.08 -12.30
CA TYR A 32 -13.16 -14.78 -11.81
C TYR A 32 -13.17 -14.92 -10.28
N GLN A 33 -13.44 -13.82 -9.55
CA GLN A 33 -13.50 -13.83 -8.09
C GLN A 33 -14.64 -14.70 -7.55
N VAL A 34 -15.82 -14.65 -8.19
CA VAL A 34 -16.95 -15.51 -7.84
C VAL A 34 -16.60 -16.98 -8.05
N ALA A 35 -15.99 -17.33 -9.19
CA ALA A 35 -15.57 -18.70 -9.49
C ALA A 35 -14.51 -19.19 -8.50
N ALA A 36 -13.50 -18.37 -8.18
CA ALA A 36 -12.48 -18.71 -7.20
C ALA A 36 -13.07 -18.95 -5.81
N LYS A 37 -13.98 -18.07 -5.35
CA LYS A 37 -14.66 -18.20 -4.05
C LYS A 37 -15.52 -19.46 -3.97
N LYS A 38 -16.23 -19.80 -5.05
CA LYS A 38 -17.06 -21.02 -5.11
C LYS A 38 -16.20 -22.28 -5.20
N GLY A 39 -15.11 -22.24 -5.96
CA GLY A 39 -14.13 -23.34 -6.03
C GLY A 39 -13.51 -23.66 -4.68
N GLY A 40 -13.09 -22.65 -3.90
CA GLY A 40 -12.55 -22.86 -2.55
C GLY A 40 -13.56 -23.44 -1.54
N ARG A 41 -14.87 -23.36 -1.83
CA ARG A 41 -15.95 -23.92 -1.01
C ARG A 41 -16.49 -25.24 -1.53
N ALA A 42 -16.06 -25.69 -2.70
CA ALA A 42 -16.52 -26.94 -3.28
C ALA A 42 -16.06 -28.14 -2.43
N ARG A 43 -16.86 -29.21 -2.45
CA ARG A 43 -16.64 -30.43 -1.65
C ARG A 43 -16.68 -31.71 -2.49
N THR A 44 -17.12 -31.63 -3.74
CA THR A 44 -17.08 -32.75 -4.71
C THR A 44 -16.11 -32.41 -5.84
N ILE A 45 -15.53 -33.45 -6.44
CA ILE A 45 -14.59 -33.32 -7.55
C ILE A 45 -15.29 -32.66 -8.75
N GLU A 46 -16.54 -33.00 -9.07
CA GLU A 46 -17.23 -32.34 -10.20
C GLU A 46 -17.44 -30.85 -9.95
N SER A 47 -17.75 -30.45 -8.71
CA SER A 47 -17.92 -29.05 -8.35
C SER A 47 -16.59 -28.29 -8.40
N ILE A 48 -15.50 -28.91 -7.92
CA ILE A 48 -14.15 -28.34 -8.00
C ILE A 48 -13.77 -28.10 -9.47
N ASN A 49 -13.94 -29.10 -10.33
CA ASN A 49 -13.61 -29.01 -11.77
C ASN A 49 -14.43 -27.92 -12.45
N LYS A 50 -15.74 -27.88 -12.24
CA LYS A 50 -16.64 -26.86 -12.78
C LYS A 50 -16.20 -25.44 -12.43
N TRP A 51 -15.83 -25.19 -11.17
CA TRP A 51 -15.41 -23.85 -10.74
C TRP A 51 -13.98 -23.51 -11.17
N SER A 52 -13.10 -24.51 -11.29
CA SER A 52 -11.77 -24.36 -11.88
C SER A 52 -11.84 -23.93 -13.35
N GLU A 53 -12.65 -24.63 -14.16
CA GLU A 53 -12.87 -24.29 -15.57
C GLU A 53 -13.45 -22.89 -15.74
N LYS A 54 -14.47 -22.53 -14.96
CA LYS A 54 -15.03 -21.16 -14.98
C LYS A 54 -14.01 -20.11 -14.58
N ARG A 55 -13.16 -20.40 -13.60
CA ARG A 55 -12.09 -19.50 -13.18
C ARG A 55 -11.09 -19.28 -14.31
N ASN A 56 -10.66 -20.35 -14.99
CA ASN A 56 -9.74 -20.27 -16.13
C ASN A 56 -10.37 -19.49 -17.29
N TYR A 57 -11.64 -19.76 -17.60
CA TYR A 57 -12.39 -19.03 -18.62
C TYR A 57 -12.42 -17.51 -18.35
N TYR A 58 -12.80 -17.09 -17.14
CA TYR A 58 -12.81 -15.68 -16.79
C TYR A 58 -11.42 -15.06 -16.74
N HIS A 59 -10.41 -15.84 -16.33
CA HIS A 59 -9.02 -15.40 -16.36
C HIS A 59 -8.56 -15.07 -17.79
N ASP A 60 -8.84 -15.94 -18.75
CA ASP A 60 -8.47 -15.71 -20.15
C ASP A 60 -9.20 -14.51 -20.74
N LEU A 61 -10.50 -14.36 -20.45
CA LEU A 61 -11.27 -13.21 -20.86
C LEU A 61 -10.75 -11.90 -20.25
N ARG A 62 -10.37 -11.89 -18.97
CA ARG A 62 -9.80 -10.69 -18.34
C ARG A 62 -8.47 -10.31 -19.00
N ILE A 63 -7.62 -11.29 -19.34
CA ILE A 63 -6.33 -11.03 -20.01
C ILE A 63 -6.57 -10.41 -21.38
N ARG A 64 -7.52 -10.94 -22.15
CA ARG A 64 -7.89 -10.40 -23.47
C ARG A 64 -8.46 -8.99 -23.36
N ALA A 65 -9.30 -8.72 -22.38
CA ALA A 65 -9.83 -7.37 -22.13
C ALA A 65 -8.72 -6.39 -21.76
N ILE A 66 -7.79 -6.80 -20.90
CA ILE A 66 -6.58 -6.04 -20.55
C ILE A 66 -5.73 -5.73 -21.80
N ASP A 67 -5.50 -6.72 -22.68
CA ASP A 67 -4.75 -6.52 -23.92
C ASP A 67 -5.46 -5.53 -24.86
N LEU A 68 -6.79 -5.66 -24.99
CA LEU A 68 -7.60 -4.73 -25.78
C LEU A 68 -7.53 -3.30 -25.23
N ILE A 69 -7.68 -3.11 -23.90
CA ILE A 69 -7.53 -1.81 -23.25
C ILE A 69 -6.17 -1.20 -23.58
N LYS A 70 -5.09 -2.00 -23.54
CA LYS A 70 -3.72 -1.51 -23.82
C LYS A 70 -3.51 -1.17 -25.30
N ARG A 71 -4.07 -1.96 -26.21
CA ARG A 71 -4.03 -1.69 -27.66
C ARG A 71 -4.80 -0.40 -27.99
N LEU A 72 -5.96 -0.20 -27.37
CA LEU A 72 -6.80 0.99 -27.54
C LEU A 72 -6.21 2.23 -26.86
N ALA A 73 -5.64 2.08 -25.66
CA ALA A 73 -4.95 3.15 -24.93
C ALA A 73 -3.60 3.52 -25.56
N GLY A 74 -3.20 2.84 -26.63
CA GLY A 74 -2.27 3.43 -27.59
C GLY A 74 -0.81 3.38 -27.17
N TYR A 75 -0.29 2.22 -26.80
CA TYR A 75 1.18 2.08 -26.72
C TYR A 75 1.85 2.44 -28.06
N ARG A 76 1.21 2.13 -29.20
CA ARG A 76 1.67 2.56 -30.53
C ARG A 76 1.54 4.05 -30.77
N THR A 77 0.48 4.70 -30.27
CA THR A 77 0.35 6.17 -30.36
C THR A 77 1.33 6.90 -29.44
N MET A 78 1.84 6.21 -28.41
CA MET A 78 2.96 6.67 -27.57
C MET A 78 4.34 6.32 -28.16
N GLY A 79 4.40 5.84 -29.40
CA GLY A 79 5.66 5.56 -30.11
C GLY A 79 6.35 4.25 -29.73
N PHE A 80 5.70 3.34 -28.99
CA PHE A 80 6.26 2.03 -28.66
C PHE A 80 5.94 1.00 -29.74
N GLU A 81 6.95 0.31 -30.24
CA GLU A 81 6.81 -0.75 -31.25
C GLU A 81 6.12 -1.99 -30.68
N THR A 82 6.49 -2.38 -29.45
CA THR A 82 5.94 -3.56 -28.78
C THR A 82 5.31 -3.23 -27.43
N LEU A 83 4.35 -4.07 -27.02
CA LEU A 83 3.73 -3.99 -25.70
C LEU A 83 4.78 -4.11 -24.58
N ARG A 84 5.84 -4.91 -24.80
CA ARG A 84 6.93 -5.15 -23.85
C ARG A 84 7.69 -3.85 -23.54
N ASP A 85 7.91 -3.00 -24.53
CA ASP A 85 8.64 -1.74 -24.36
C ASP A 85 7.84 -0.72 -23.55
N TYR A 86 6.52 -0.67 -23.78
CA TYR A 86 5.61 0.11 -22.96
C TYR A 86 5.63 -0.35 -21.48
N TRP A 87 5.61 -1.66 -21.21
CA TRP A 87 5.73 -2.18 -19.83
C TRP A 87 7.08 -1.87 -19.21
N ARG A 88 8.17 -1.91 -19.99
CA ARG A 88 9.50 -1.54 -19.53
C ARG A 88 9.60 -0.06 -19.15
N TRP A 89 9.06 0.83 -19.99
CA TRP A 89 8.99 2.26 -19.73
C TRP A 89 8.11 2.59 -18.51
N ARG A 90 6.91 2.02 -18.44
CA ARG A 90 6.01 2.21 -17.29
C ARG A 90 6.64 1.71 -16.00
N GLY A 91 7.27 0.53 -16.05
CA GLY A 91 7.99 -0.05 -14.91
C GLY A 91 9.20 0.78 -14.45
N GLN A 92 9.79 1.62 -15.31
CA GLN A 92 10.80 2.59 -14.87
C GLN A 92 10.19 3.72 -14.03
N GLY A 93 8.98 4.17 -14.38
CA GLY A 93 8.20 5.10 -13.57
C GLY A 93 7.86 4.52 -12.19
N ASP A 94 7.42 3.27 -12.16
CA ASP A 94 7.14 2.54 -10.92
C ASP A 94 8.41 2.38 -10.06
N ARG A 95 9.55 2.04 -10.67
CA ARG A 95 10.86 2.00 -9.97
C ARG A 95 11.26 3.35 -9.41
N LYS A 96 11.06 4.44 -10.14
CA LYS A 96 11.37 5.80 -9.66
C LYS A 96 10.48 6.14 -8.46
N TYR A 97 9.19 5.83 -8.53
CA TYR A 97 8.26 5.98 -7.41
C TYR A 97 8.67 5.12 -6.20
N GLU A 98 9.03 3.84 -6.41
CA GLU A 98 9.51 2.95 -5.36
C GLU A 98 10.76 3.48 -4.68
N THR A 99 11.73 3.99 -5.44
CA THR A 99 12.94 4.62 -4.91
C THR A 99 12.59 5.84 -4.07
N LEU A 100 11.72 6.73 -4.58
CA LEU A 100 11.25 7.90 -3.82
C LEU A 100 10.53 7.50 -2.51
N GLN A 101 9.72 6.44 -2.53
CA GLN A 101 9.08 5.92 -1.32
C GLN A 101 10.08 5.27 -0.36
N LYS A 102 11.13 4.60 -0.87
CA LYS A 102 12.22 4.05 -0.04
C LYS A 102 13.00 5.18 0.62
N GLU A 103 13.36 6.22 -0.11
CA GLU A 103 14.01 7.42 0.43
C GLU A 103 13.14 8.11 1.47
N LYS A 104 11.85 8.34 1.16
CA LYS A 104 10.91 8.92 2.12
C LYS A 104 10.83 8.10 3.41
N ARG A 105 10.69 6.77 3.32
CA ARG A 105 10.65 5.88 4.49
C ARG A 105 11.96 5.90 5.28
N ARG A 106 13.10 5.98 4.59
CA ARG A 106 14.41 6.11 5.24
C ARG A 106 14.51 7.42 6.01
N THR A 107 14.17 8.54 5.38
CA THR A 107 14.16 9.86 6.02
C THR A 107 13.18 9.89 7.21
N GLU A 108 12.03 9.24 7.09
CA GLU A 108 11.09 9.11 8.20
C GLU A 108 11.66 8.27 9.34
N PHE A 109 12.31 7.15 9.05
CA PHE A 109 12.94 6.30 10.06
C PHE A 109 14.10 6.99 10.80
N GLU A 110 14.91 7.75 10.07
CA GLU A 110 16.05 8.48 10.63
C GLU A 110 15.61 9.67 11.50
N ASN A 111 14.49 10.32 11.17
CA ASN A 111 14.09 11.59 11.80
C ASN A 111 12.87 11.52 12.73
N LYS A 112 12.03 10.48 12.65
CA LYS A 112 10.83 10.36 13.48
C LYS A 112 11.05 9.36 14.61
N HIS A 113 10.58 9.71 15.79
CA HIS A 113 10.60 8.78 16.92
C HIS A 113 9.51 7.73 16.75
N THR A 114 9.81 6.52 17.21
CA THR A 114 8.85 5.44 17.41
C THR A 114 8.52 5.36 18.89
N TYR A 115 7.23 5.21 19.18
CA TYR A 115 6.69 5.23 20.55
C TYR A 115 6.12 3.84 20.85
N SER A 116 6.54 3.25 21.95
CA SER A 116 6.07 1.94 22.41
C SER A 116 5.59 2.09 23.85
N PRO A 117 4.28 2.35 24.07
CA PRO A 117 3.72 2.35 25.42
C PRO A 117 3.84 0.95 26.02
N TRP A 118 4.09 0.86 27.33
CA TRP A 118 4.26 -0.43 28.02
C TRP A 118 2.92 -1.17 28.26
N PHE A 119 1.80 -0.55 27.84
CA PHE A 119 0.40 -0.98 28.00
C PHE A 119 -0.02 -2.26 27.24
N TYR A 120 0.94 -3.10 26.86
CA TYR A 120 0.69 -4.39 26.17
C TYR A 120 1.48 -5.55 26.78
N SER A 121 2.06 -5.38 27.98
CA SER A 121 2.65 -6.49 28.72
C SER A 121 1.60 -7.18 29.57
N ASN A 122 1.62 -8.52 29.65
CA ASN A 122 0.64 -9.36 30.36
C ASN A 122 0.67 -9.21 31.91
N SER A 123 1.17 -8.10 32.45
CA SER A 123 1.31 -7.88 33.89
C SER A 123 0.67 -6.56 34.32
N PHE A 124 -0.33 -6.63 35.19
CA PHE A 124 -0.99 -5.47 35.83
C PHE A 124 0.00 -4.52 36.53
N SER A 125 1.17 -5.02 36.94
CA SER A 125 2.25 -4.22 37.53
C SER A 125 2.91 -3.24 36.57
N ALA A 126 2.79 -3.44 35.25
CA ALA A 126 3.36 -2.53 34.25
C ALA A 126 2.50 -1.28 34.03
N ASP A 127 1.19 -1.36 34.28
CA ASP A 127 0.26 -0.26 34.00
C ASP A 127 0.12 0.73 35.17
N TYR A 128 0.42 0.30 36.40
CA TYR A 128 0.18 1.06 37.64
C TYR A 128 1.37 1.04 38.62
N GLY A 129 2.58 1.23 38.10
CA GLY A 129 3.81 1.38 38.91
C GLY A 129 4.19 2.84 39.19
N THR A 130 5.09 3.06 40.14
CA THR A 130 5.75 4.36 40.34
C THR A 130 7.04 4.38 39.53
N TYR A 131 7.12 5.28 38.56
CA TYR A 131 8.23 5.37 37.61
C TYR A 131 8.89 6.75 37.67
N THR A 132 10.18 6.81 37.36
CA THR A 132 10.90 8.07 37.15
C THR A 132 11.13 8.26 35.66
N CYS A 133 10.79 9.44 35.12
CA CYS A 133 10.91 9.73 33.70
C CYS A 133 12.36 10.03 33.32
N ASP A 134 12.92 9.30 32.35
CA ASP A 134 14.29 9.52 31.85
C ASP A 134 14.49 10.93 31.29
N SER A 135 13.41 11.53 30.74
CA SER A 135 13.48 12.85 30.09
C SER A 135 13.36 14.02 31.07
N CYS A 136 12.41 13.99 32.01
CA CYS A 136 12.14 15.12 32.90
C CYS A 136 12.43 14.85 34.37
N GLN A 137 12.88 13.62 34.70
CA GLN A 137 13.24 13.17 36.05
C GLN A 137 12.11 13.25 37.08
N ARG A 138 10.87 13.47 36.64
CA ARG A 138 9.68 13.48 37.52
C ARG A 138 9.18 12.07 37.75
N THR A 139 8.62 11.86 38.93
CA THR A 139 7.90 10.65 39.29
C THR A 139 6.48 10.68 38.72
N PHE A 140 6.01 9.55 38.19
CA PHE A 140 4.65 9.39 37.67
C PHE A 140 4.11 7.97 37.92
N HIS A 141 2.80 7.80 37.83
CA HIS A 141 2.09 6.58 38.26
C HIS A 141 1.30 5.87 37.15
N HIS A 142 1.49 6.27 35.90
CA HIS A 142 0.83 5.66 34.75
C HIS A 142 1.84 4.87 33.90
N SER A 143 1.36 4.03 32.98
CA SER A 143 2.22 3.26 32.08
C SER A 143 3.21 4.16 31.32
N PRO A 144 4.52 3.88 31.36
CA PRO A 144 5.54 4.64 30.64
C PRO A 144 5.57 4.28 29.15
N SER A 145 6.35 5.03 28.38
CA SER A 145 6.64 4.72 26.98
C SER A 145 8.14 4.61 26.72
N THR A 146 8.53 3.62 25.91
CA THR A 146 9.87 3.57 25.31
C THR A 146 9.85 4.36 24.01
N ILE A 147 10.80 5.27 23.87
CA ILE A 147 10.96 6.14 22.71
C ILE A 147 12.26 5.76 21.99
N LYS A 148 12.15 5.44 20.70
CA LYS A 148 13.27 5.05 19.84
C LYS A 148 13.44 6.01 18.67
N LEU A 149 14.67 6.29 18.25
CA LEU A 149 15.00 7.04 17.04
C LEU A 149 15.99 6.23 16.21
N ALA A 150 15.71 6.03 14.92
CA ALA A 150 16.52 5.19 14.04
C ALA A 150 16.88 3.80 14.65
N GLY A 151 15.92 3.20 15.37
CA GLY A 151 16.09 1.89 16.04
C GLY A 151 16.84 1.91 17.37
N LYS A 152 17.40 3.05 17.79
CA LYS A 152 18.09 3.20 19.08
C LYS A 152 17.14 3.74 20.14
N VAL A 153 17.20 3.19 21.36
CA VAL A 153 16.43 3.71 22.49
C VAL A 153 17.00 5.06 22.90
N VAL A 154 16.16 6.10 22.91
CA VAL A 154 16.49 7.44 23.38
C VAL A 154 16.04 7.61 24.83
N TYR A 155 14.81 7.17 25.12
CA TYR A 155 14.25 7.11 26.48
C TYR A 155 13.61 5.75 26.66
N ASN A 156 13.99 5.03 27.72
CA ASN A 156 13.40 3.73 28.00
C ASN A 156 12.08 3.89 28.77
N CYS A 157 12.05 4.86 29.69
CA CYS A 157 10.94 5.20 30.54
C CYS A 157 10.57 6.69 30.38
N ALA A 158 9.62 7.01 29.51
CA ALA A 158 9.11 8.38 29.35
C ALA A 158 7.68 8.52 29.87
N CYS A 159 7.39 9.61 30.57
CA CYS A 159 6.03 9.94 30.99
C CYS A 159 5.17 10.44 29.80
N GLY A 160 3.85 10.50 29.99
CA GLY A 160 2.91 10.88 28.93
C GLY A 160 3.12 12.31 28.44
N SER A 161 3.46 13.23 29.34
CA SER A 161 3.74 14.63 28.99
C SER A 161 4.98 14.77 28.10
N CYS A 162 6.09 14.11 28.43
CA CYS A 162 7.30 14.09 27.60
C CYS A 162 7.03 13.41 26.25
N THR A 163 6.31 12.29 26.29
CA THR A 163 5.91 11.55 25.08
C THR A 163 5.09 12.43 24.14
N ASN A 164 4.07 13.14 24.64
CA ASN A 164 3.28 14.09 23.86
C ASN A 164 4.11 15.23 23.29
N SER A 165 5.02 15.81 24.07
CA SER A 165 5.88 16.89 23.59
C SER A 165 6.73 16.45 22.39
N ILE A 166 7.27 15.22 22.45
CA ILE A 166 8.05 14.63 21.37
C ILE A 166 7.15 14.31 20.15
N ILE A 167 5.96 13.76 20.37
CA ILE A 167 4.99 13.51 19.29
C ILE A 167 4.54 14.82 18.63
N TYR A 168 4.35 15.87 19.40
CA TYR A 168 3.97 17.18 18.85
C TYR A 168 5.06 17.74 17.95
N ARG A 169 6.33 17.63 18.37
CA ARG A 169 7.48 18.03 17.54
C ARG A 169 7.52 17.25 16.23
N ASP A 170 7.31 15.93 16.31
CA ASP A 170 7.45 15.07 15.14
C ASP A 170 6.23 15.13 14.19
N TRP A 171 5.02 15.18 14.75
CA TRP A 171 3.76 14.94 14.02
C TRP A 171 2.76 16.09 14.12
N ARG A 172 3.04 17.15 14.91
CA ARG A 172 2.12 18.26 15.22
C ARG A 172 0.75 17.78 15.76
N ARG A 173 0.75 16.73 16.58
CA ARG A 173 -0.44 16.16 17.24
C ARG A 173 -0.14 15.80 18.70
N ASN A 174 -1.18 15.78 19.53
CA ASN A 174 -1.12 15.37 20.95
C ASN A 174 -2.08 14.19 21.18
N PRO A 175 -1.63 12.94 21.02
CA PRO A 175 -2.52 11.79 21.05
C PRO A 175 -2.91 11.33 22.46
N TYR A 176 -2.11 11.64 23.48
CA TYR A 176 -2.45 11.32 24.87
C TYR A 176 -3.00 12.61 25.53
N GLN A 177 -4.33 12.77 25.57
CA GLN A 177 -4.97 13.87 26.30
C GLN A 177 -5.41 13.39 27.68
#